data_AF-A0A7W5UD47-F1
#
_entry.id   AF-A0A7W5UD47-F1
#
_cell.length_a   1.000
_cell.length_b   1.000
_cell.length_c   1.000
_cell.angle_alpha   90.00
_cell.angle_beta   90.00
_cell.angle_gamma   90.00
#
_symmetry.space_group_name_H-M   'P 1'
#
loop_
_entity.id
_entity.type
_entity.pdbx_description
1 polymer ?
#
loop_
_entity_poly.entity_id
_entity_poly.type
_entity_poly.pdbx_seq_one_letter_code
_entity_poly.pdbx_strand_id
1 'polypeptide(L)'
;MTPKKKQGASPDIIADTDLGSLLKSEVGERPRVEVRLLKINAEGKLEELSCYPLSYYGSCPNVGDTIVDGMLGKPSFYSIQRRYFVGESAWFSGWALIVREIDPTGPPLKLWEEWQDATKFWDDVADQKAEELHQSILRSIQAATKRPEPKKPPSKTMPKTRRKRIPKPT
;
A
#
# COMPACT_ATOMS: atom_id res chain seq x y z
N MET A 1 9.13 50.96 -27.63
CA MET A 1 9.27 49.85 -28.60
C MET A 1 9.87 48.65 -27.88
N THR A 2 9.40 47.48 -28.28
CA THR A 2 9.34 46.18 -27.61
C THR A 2 10.70 45.49 -27.32
N PRO A 3 10.70 44.45 -26.45
CA PRO A 3 11.87 43.87 -25.78
C PRO A 3 12.50 42.70 -26.55
N LYS A 4 13.70 42.25 -26.12
CA LYS A 4 14.25 40.94 -26.49
C LYS A 4 14.39 40.01 -25.28
N LYS A 5 13.52 39.00 -25.32
CA LYS A 5 13.42 37.76 -24.54
C LYS A 5 14.71 36.92 -24.71
N LYS A 6 15.30 36.43 -23.62
CA LYS A 6 16.10 35.19 -23.64
C LYS A 6 15.43 34.18 -22.73
N GLN A 7 14.87 33.16 -23.38
CA GLN A 7 14.42 31.92 -22.77
C GLN A 7 15.66 31.10 -22.40
N GLY A 8 15.69 30.59 -21.17
CA GLY A 8 16.66 29.61 -20.69
C GLY A 8 15.88 28.54 -19.92
N ALA A 9 16.15 27.29 -20.25
CA ALA A 9 15.39 26.09 -19.93
C ALA A 9 15.19 25.84 -18.42
N SER A 10 14.01 25.32 -18.08
CA SER A 10 13.70 24.71 -16.79
C SER A 10 13.71 23.19 -16.99
N PRO A 11 14.54 22.42 -16.28
CA PRO A 11 14.37 20.98 -16.21
C PRO A 11 13.48 20.65 -15.00
N ASP A 12 12.42 19.90 -15.28
CA ASP A 12 11.76 19.04 -14.29
C ASP A 12 12.80 18.11 -13.65
N ILE A 13 12.68 17.84 -12.35
CA ILE A 13 12.91 16.54 -11.69
C ILE A 13 12.46 16.66 -10.23
N ILE A 14 11.27 16.11 -9.98
CA ILE A 14 10.92 15.14 -8.93
C ILE A 14 11.81 15.21 -7.68
N ALA A 15 11.26 15.80 -6.60
CA ALA A 15 11.76 15.61 -5.25
C ALA A 15 10.70 14.87 -4.44
N ASP A 16 10.95 13.58 -4.26
CA ASP A 16 10.62 12.76 -3.10
C ASP A 16 9.34 13.12 -2.33
N THR A 17 8.23 12.54 -2.79
CA THR A 17 7.11 12.25 -1.89
C THR A 17 7.60 11.20 -0.89
N ASP A 18 8.01 11.67 0.27
CA ASP A 18 8.33 10.87 1.45
C ASP A 18 7.10 10.06 1.89
N LEU A 19 6.89 8.90 1.25
CA LEU A 19 5.92 7.88 1.63
C LEU A 19 6.19 7.33 3.05
N GLY A 20 7.33 7.66 3.66
CA GLY A 20 7.69 7.28 5.02
C GLY A 20 7.02 8.11 6.11
N SER A 21 6.42 9.27 5.78
CA SER A 21 5.76 10.14 6.77
C SER A 21 4.29 9.80 7.01
N LEU A 22 3.70 8.88 6.24
CA LEU A 22 2.25 8.59 6.24
C LEU A 22 1.79 7.62 7.35
N LEU A 23 2.71 7.08 8.15
CA LEU A 23 2.41 6.06 9.18
C LEU A 23 2.99 6.36 10.58
N LYS A 24 3.30 7.63 10.88
CA LYS A 24 3.61 8.06 12.25
C LYS A 24 2.69 9.19 12.70
N SER A 25 1.38 8.97 12.61
CA SER A 25 0.46 9.64 13.52
C SER A 25 0.64 8.96 14.87
N GLU A 26 1.33 9.61 15.80
CA GLU A 26 1.36 9.16 17.19
C GLU A 26 -0.08 8.98 17.66
N VAL A 27 -0.36 7.81 18.24
CA VAL A 27 -1.70 7.40 18.66
C VAL A 27 -2.25 8.44 19.64
N GLY A 28 -3.17 9.31 19.20
CA GLY A 28 -3.93 10.21 20.06
C GLY A 28 -4.00 11.68 19.63
N GLU A 29 -3.24 12.16 18.65
CA GLU A 29 -3.35 13.56 18.20
C GLU A 29 -4.48 13.77 17.19
N ARG A 30 -5.30 14.81 17.42
CA ARG A 30 -6.38 15.20 16.50
C ARG A 30 -5.77 15.65 15.16
N PRO A 31 -6.25 15.11 14.01
CA PRO A 31 -5.78 15.57 12.72
C PRO A 31 -6.08 17.05 12.50
N ARG A 32 -5.14 17.79 11.91
CA ARG A 32 -5.31 19.22 11.60
C ARG A 32 -6.41 19.48 10.58
N VAL A 33 -6.64 18.50 9.70
CA VAL A 33 -7.69 18.52 8.69
C VAL A 33 -8.47 17.23 8.77
N GLU A 34 -9.80 17.30 8.79
CA GLU A 34 -10.66 16.11 8.85
C GLU A 34 -11.91 16.25 7.96
N VAL A 35 -12.49 15.10 7.58
CA VAL A 35 -13.80 15.02 6.93
C VAL A 35 -14.74 14.28 7.86
N ARG A 36 -15.85 14.93 8.22
CA ARG A 36 -16.91 14.34 9.04
C ARG A 36 -18.14 14.05 8.19
N LEU A 37 -18.65 12.83 8.28
CA LEU A 37 -19.96 12.46 7.76
C LEU A 37 -20.99 12.57 8.87
N LEU A 38 -22.06 13.32 8.59
CA LEU A 38 -23.13 13.61 9.53
C LEU A 38 -24.48 13.21 8.92
N LYS A 39 -25.33 12.54 9.69
CA LYS A 39 -26.74 12.27 9.33
C LYS A 39 -27.64 13.13 10.20
N ILE A 40 -28.75 13.60 9.63
CA ILE A 40 -29.82 14.20 10.43
C ILE A 40 -30.75 13.08 10.89
N ASN A 41 -30.92 12.94 12.20
CA ASN A 41 -31.78 11.93 12.80
C ASN A 41 -33.27 12.36 12.78
N ALA A 42 -34.16 11.51 13.29
CA ALA A 42 -35.61 11.77 13.28
C ALA A 42 -35.99 13.02 14.11
N GLU A 43 -35.20 13.36 15.12
CA GLU A 43 -35.39 14.54 15.98
C GLU A 43 -34.77 15.82 15.39
N GLY A 44 -34.22 15.75 14.17
CA GLY A 44 -33.59 16.89 13.49
C GLY A 44 -32.19 17.24 14.02
N LYS A 45 -31.57 16.38 14.82
CA LYS A 45 -30.20 16.56 15.31
C LYS A 45 -29.18 15.95 14.36
N LEU A 46 -27.99 16.56 14.30
CA LEU A 46 -26.84 16.01 13.59
C LEU A 46 -26.21 14.91 14.44
N GLU A 47 -26.02 13.75 13.82
CA GLU A 47 -25.34 12.58 14.37
C GLU A 47 -24.12 12.27 13.52
N GLU A 48 -22.95 12.09 14.16
CA GLU A 48 -21.72 11.76 13.45
C GLU A 48 -21.67 10.27 13.11
N LEU A 49 -21.53 9.98 11.82
CA LEU A 49 -21.39 8.61 11.32
C LEU A 49 -19.92 8.19 11.31
N SER A 50 -19.05 9.07 10.80
CA SER A 50 -17.63 8.80 10.68
C SER A 50 -16.80 10.08 10.58
N CYS A 51 -15.52 9.96 10.96
CA CYS A 51 -14.52 11.01 10.86
C CYS A 51 -13.26 10.43 10.22
N TYR A 52 -12.80 11.07 9.14
CA TYR A 52 -11.60 10.66 8.40
C TYR A 52 -10.54 11.75 8.47
N PRO A 53 -9.33 11.44 8.97
CA PRO A 53 -8.21 12.39 8.96
C PRO A 53 -7.76 12.66 7.52
N LEU A 54 -7.43 13.92 7.22
CA LEU A 54 -6.78 14.32 5.98
C LEU A 54 -5.36 14.85 6.27
N SER A 55 -4.42 14.47 5.41
CA SER A 55 -3.03 14.91 5.49
C SER A 55 -2.81 16.34 4.99
N TYR A 56 -3.69 16.86 4.12
CA TYR A 56 -3.55 18.18 3.52
C TYR A 56 -4.91 18.84 3.21
N TYR A 57 -4.95 20.17 3.31
CA TYR A 57 -6.12 21.01 3.02
C TYR A 57 -6.08 21.56 1.58
N GLY A 58 -7.18 21.49 0.83
CA GLY A 58 -7.33 22.21 -0.44
C GLY A 58 -7.95 21.40 -1.57
N SER A 59 -7.99 20.08 -1.42
CA SER A 59 -8.85 19.23 -2.22
C SER A 59 -10.19 19.16 -1.50
N CYS A 60 -11.26 19.73 -2.07
CA CYS A 60 -12.58 19.18 -1.79
C CYS A 60 -12.41 17.67 -2.03
N PRO A 61 -12.65 16.78 -1.05
CA PRO A 61 -12.63 15.37 -1.36
C PRO A 61 -13.55 15.23 -2.56
N ASN A 62 -13.05 14.65 -3.65
CA ASN A 62 -13.84 14.45 -4.86
C ASN A 62 -14.81 13.29 -4.58
N VAL A 63 -15.52 13.39 -3.46
CA VAL A 63 -16.62 12.53 -3.07
C VAL A 63 -17.76 12.92 -3.99
N GLY A 64 -18.09 12.00 -4.88
CA GLY A 64 -19.31 12.09 -5.67
C GLY A 64 -20.53 12.28 -4.78
N ASP A 65 -21.70 12.42 -5.38
CA ASP A 65 -22.92 12.74 -4.62
C ASP A 65 -23.46 11.54 -3.82
N THR A 66 -22.82 10.37 -3.94
CA THR A 66 -23.15 9.14 -3.23
C THR A 66 -21.90 8.58 -2.56
N ILE A 67 -22.05 8.18 -1.30
CA ILE A 67 -21.03 7.50 -0.49
C ILE A 67 -21.54 6.10 -0.19
N VAL A 68 -20.64 5.12 -0.31
CA VAL A 68 -20.89 3.73 0.08
C VAL A 68 -20.04 3.43 1.31
N ASP A 69 -20.69 3.00 2.38
CA ASP A 69 -20.02 2.51 3.59
C ASP A 69 -20.25 1.00 3.73
N GLY A 70 -19.17 0.23 3.66
CA GLY A 70 -19.20 -1.24 3.76
C GLY A 70 -18.48 -1.79 5.00
N MET A 71 -18.12 -0.94 5.97
CA MET A 71 -17.27 -1.33 7.10
C MET A 71 -17.88 -2.42 8.01
N LEU A 72 -19.21 -2.57 8.03
CA LEU A 72 -19.95 -3.44 8.97
C LEU A 72 -20.75 -4.56 8.26
N GLY A 73 -20.30 -5.00 7.09
CA GLY A 73 -20.89 -6.12 6.35
C GLY A 73 -21.84 -5.66 5.24
N LYS A 74 -23.11 -5.35 5.56
CA LYS A 74 -24.05 -4.89 4.53
C LYS A 74 -23.74 -3.44 4.14
N PRO A 75 -23.59 -3.12 2.84
CA PRO A 75 -23.31 -1.76 2.43
C PRO A 75 -24.50 -0.84 2.74
N SER A 76 -24.20 0.29 3.36
CA SER A 76 -25.12 1.42 3.51
C SER A 76 -24.74 2.49 2.49
N PHE A 77 -25.76 3.04 1.85
CA PHE A 77 -25.59 4.03 0.79
C PHE A 77 -26.14 5.37 1.25
N TYR A 78 -25.39 6.43 0.99
CA TYR A 78 -25.70 7.76 1.45
C TYR A 78 -25.58 8.76 0.33
N SER A 79 -26.61 9.58 0.10
CA SER A 79 -26.53 10.73 -0.79
C SER A 79 -26.11 11.97 -0.01
N ILE A 80 -25.12 12.69 -0.54
CA ILE A 80 -24.67 13.97 0.02
C ILE A 80 -25.74 15.03 -0.22
N GLN A 81 -26.25 15.61 0.86
CA GLN A 81 -27.21 16.70 0.82
C GLN A 81 -26.51 18.06 0.80
N ARG A 82 -25.48 18.21 1.64
CA ARG A 82 -24.74 19.48 1.81
C ARG A 82 -23.29 19.22 2.14
N ARG A 83 -22.43 20.12 1.67
CA ARG A 83 -20.99 20.15 1.96
C ARG A 83 -20.68 21.49 2.61
N TYR A 84 -20.06 21.46 3.78
CA TYR A 84 -19.62 22.66 4.48
C TYR A 84 -18.13 22.58 4.73
N PHE A 85 -17.44 23.69 4.50
CA PHE A 85 -16.10 23.86 5.02
C PHE A 85 -16.19 24.53 6.40
N VAL A 86 -15.46 23.97 7.37
CA VAL A 86 -15.41 24.45 8.75
C VAL A 86 -13.97 24.82 9.06
N GLY A 87 -13.70 26.12 9.18
CA GLY A 87 -12.46 26.63 9.76
C GLY A 87 -12.67 26.84 11.25
N GLU A 88 -12.30 25.86 12.07
CA GLU A 88 -12.53 25.91 13.52
C GLU A 88 -11.51 26.81 14.23
N SER A 89 -10.24 26.72 13.84
CA SER A 89 -9.17 27.54 14.39
C SER A 89 -8.02 27.72 13.39
N ALA A 90 -6.98 28.45 13.77
CA ALA A 90 -5.76 28.59 12.96
C ALA A 90 -5.07 27.24 12.63
N TRP A 91 -5.33 26.20 13.43
CA TRP A 91 -4.67 24.90 13.33
C TRP A 91 -5.61 23.77 12.92
N PHE A 92 -6.92 23.95 13.08
CA PHE A 92 -7.92 22.92 12.83
C PHE A 92 -8.95 23.41 11.82
N SER A 93 -9.13 22.64 10.76
CA SER A 93 -10.16 22.88 9.75
C SER A 93 -10.68 21.55 9.21
N GLY A 94 -11.76 21.57 8.43
CA GLY A 94 -12.28 20.33 7.88
C GLY A 94 -13.50 20.51 7.02
N TRP A 95 -13.98 19.39 6.49
CA TRP A 95 -15.23 19.31 5.74
C TRP A 95 -16.28 18.58 6.57
N ALA A 96 -17.48 19.14 6.62
CA ALA A 96 -18.66 18.48 7.15
C ALA A 96 -19.60 18.13 6.00
N LEU A 97 -19.90 16.85 5.84
CA LEU A 97 -20.79 16.31 4.82
C LEU A 97 -22.09 15.88 5.50
N ILE A 98 -23.19 16.57 5.21
CA ILE A 98 -24.51 16.13 5.64
C ILE A 98 -25.02 15.14 4.60
N VAL A 99 -25.36 13.94 5.05
CA VAL A 99 -25.80 12.85 4.19
C VAL A 99 -27.18 12.34 4.57
N ARG A 100 -27.85 11.72 3.60
CA ARG A 100 -29.11 11.01 3.76
C ARG A 100 -28.94 9.59 3.26
N GLU A 101 -29.36 8.63 4.06
CA GLU A 101 -29.41 7.22 3.65
C GLU A 101 -30.40 7.03 2.50
N ILE A 102 -29.98 6.28 1.49
CA ILE A 102 -30.76 5.99 0.27
C ILE A 102 -30.93 4.49 0.11
N ASP A 103 -31.94 4.10 -0.67
CA ASP A 103 -32.17 2.70 -1.01
C ASP A 103 -30.98 2.16 -1.83
N PRO A 104 -30.37 1.03 -1.44
CA PRO A 104 -29.26 0.41 -2.18
C PRO A 104 -29.63 -0.04 -3.60
N THR A 105 -30.92 -0.24 -3.89
CA THR A 105 -31.36 -0.92 -5.12
C THR A 105 -30.89 -0.21 -6.40
N GLY A 106 -30.44 -1.00 -7.38
CA GLY A 106 -30.11 -0.51 -8.72
C GLY A 106 -28.61 -0.19 -8.90
N PRO A 107 -28.25 0.97 -9.51
CA PRO A 107 -26.86 1.31 -9.79
C PRO A 107 -25.91 1.28 -8.57
N PRO A 108 -26.29 1.75 -7.36
CA PRO A 108 -25.38 1.74 -6.21
C PRO A 108 -24.97 0.31 -5.80
N LEU A 109 -25.93 -0.62 -5.73
CA LEU A 109 -25.62 -2.02 -5.40
C LEU A 109 -24.73 -2.67 -6.44
N LYS A 110 -25.00 -2.47 -7.74
CA LYS A 110 -24.16 -3.03 -8.81
C LYS A 110 -22.72 -2.50 -8.76
N LEU A 111 -22.55 -1.21 -8.48
CA LEU A 111 -21.23 -0.62 -8.28
C LEU A 111 -20.51 -1.29 -7.11
N TRP A 112 -21.21 -1.52 -6.01
CA TRP A 112 -20.64 -2.20 -4.85
C TRP A 112 -20.23 -3.64 -5.14
N GLU A 113 -21.06 -4.40 -5.85
CA GLU A 113 -20.76 -5.77 -6.27
C GLU A 113 -19.49 -5.82 -7.14
N GLU A 114 -19.42 -4.98 -8.18
CA GLU A 114 -18.23 -4.89 -9.06
C GLU A 114 -16.97 -4.50 -8.26
N TRP A 115 -17.11 -3.59 -7.29
CA TRP A 115 -16.01 -3.18 -6.43
C TRP A 115 -15.50 -4.32 -5.55
N GLN A 116 -16.42 -5.13 -4.99
CA GLN A 116 -16.07 -6.30 -4.20
C GLN A 116 -15.38 -7.37 -5.04
N ASP A 117 -15.89 -7.63 -6.25
CA ASP A 117 -15.28 -8.59 -7.17
C ASP A 117 -13.87 -8.17 -7.57
N ALA A 118 -13.66 -6.89 -7.87
CA ALA A 118 -12.34 -6.35 -8.16
C ALA A 118 -11.40 -6.44 -6.95
N THR A 119 -11.89 -6.16 -5.74
CA THR A 119 -11.11 -6.26 -4.51
C THR A 119 -10.65 -7.69 -4.28
N LYS A 120 -11.57 -8.65 -4.38
CA LYS A 120 -11.26 -10.08 -4.26
C LYS A 120 -10.22 -10.54 -5.27
N PHE A 121 -10.34 -10.10 -6.53
CA PHE A 121 -9.33 -10.37 -7.55
C PHE A 121 -7.94 -9.90 -7.13
N TRP A 122 -7.82 -8.70 -6.57
CA TRP A 122 -6.54 -8.17 -6.12
C TRP A 122 -6.01 -8.87 -4.87
N ASP A 123 -6.88 -9.27 -3.95
CA ASP A 123 -6.51 -10.05 -2.76
C ASP A 123 -5.95 -11.42 -3.18
N ASP A 124 -6.61 -12.12 -4.11
CA ASP A 124 -6.12 -13.40 -4.66
C ASP A 124 -4.73 -13.24 -5.31
N VAL A 125 -4.50 -12.15 -6.04
CA VAL A 125 -3.19 -11.83 -6.65
C VAL A 125 -2.14 -11.53 -5.58
N ALA A 126 -2.51 -10.83 -4.51
CA ALA A 126 -1.60 -10.53 -3.41
C ALA A 126 -1.19 -11.81 -2.66
N ASP A 127 -2.14 -12.69 -2.38
CA ASP A 127 -1.92 -13.98 -1.73
C ASP A 127 -1.03 -14.90 -2.58
N GLN A 128 -1.29 -14.98 -3.89
CA GLN A 128 -0.43 -15.76 -4.79
C GLN A 128 1.01 -15.25 -4.77
N LYS A 129 1.22 -13.93 -4.84
CA LYS A 129 2.57 -13.33 -4.78
C LYS A 129 3.24 -13.56 -3.43
N ALA A 130 2.48 -13.51 -2.34
CA ALA A 130 2.99 -13.79 -0.99
C ALA A 130 3.46 -15.24 -0.89
N GLU A 131 2.70 -16.20 -1.43
CA GLU A 131 3.08 -17.61 -1.45
C GLU A 131 4.30 -17.86 -2.36
N GLU A 132 4.34 -17.27 -3.56
CA GLU A 132 5.51 -17.37 -4.45
C GLU A 132 6.78 -16.83 -3.78
N LEU A 133 6.67 -15.68 -3.09
CA LEU A 133 7.76 -15.11 -2.31
C LEU A 133 8.17 -16.06 -1.17
N HIS A 134 7.21 -16.58 -0.41
CA HIS A 134 7.46 -17.53 0.67
C HIS A 134 8.20 -18.78 0.16
N GLN A 135 7.74 -19.37 -0.94
CA GLN A 135 8.37 -20.52 -1.58
C GLN A 135 9.78 -20.21 -2.10
N SER A 136 10.02 -19.00 -2.61
CA SER A 136 11.34 -18.57 -3.06
C SER A 136 12.32 -18.46 -1.88
N ILE A 137 11.85 -17.92 -0.74
CA ILE A 137 12.62 -17.82 0.50
C ILE A 137 12.96 -19.23 1.02
N LEU A 138 11.98 -20.13 1.11
CA LEU A 138 12.22 -21.51 1.52
C LEU A 138 13.23 -22.23 0.61
N ARG A 139 13.11 -22.07 -0.71
CA ARG A 139 14.06 -22.65 -1.68
C ARG A 139 15.48 -22.11 -1.48
N SER A 140 15.64 -20.81 -1.26
CA SER A 140 16.95 -20.21 -1.01
C SER A 140 17.58 -20.68 0.31
N ILE A 141 16.78 -20.81 1.39
CA ILE A 141 17.22 -21.37 2.67
C ILE A 141 17.66 -22.83 2.50
N GLN A 142 16.88 -23.64 1.77
CA GLN A 142 17.24 -25.03 1.49
C GLN A 142 18.52 -25.16 0.66
N ALA A 143 18.72 -24.29 -0.33
CA ALA A 143 19.94 -24.25 -1.11
C ALA A 143 21.16 -23.86 -0.26
N ALA A 144 21.01 -22.90 0.65
CA ALA A 144 22.08 -22.47 1.55
C ALA A 144 22.43 -23.50 2.63
N THR A 145 21.48 -24.33 3.07
CA THR A 145 21.68 -25.37 4.10
C THR A 145 22.25 -26.68 3.56
N LYS A 146 22.14 -26.95 2.25
CA LYS A 146 22.87 -28.04 1.58
C LYS A 146 24.36 -27.70 1.51
N ARG A 147 25.09 -28.01 2.59
CA ARG A 147 26.56 -27.96 2.66
C ARG A 147 27.17 -28.74 1.48
N PRO A 148 28.14 -28.20 0.73
CA PRO A 148 28.86 -29.00 -0.25
C PRO A 148 29.60 -30.12 0.47
N GLU A 149 29.48 -31.35 -0.03
CA GLU A 149 30.25 -32.49 0.50
C GLU A 149 31.74 -32.13 0.52
N PRO A 150 32.47 -32.44 1.60
CA PRO A 150 33.90 -32.24 1.63
C PRO A 150 34.54 -33.06 0.52
N LYS A 151 35.10 -32.38 -0.49
CA LYS A 151 35.89 -33.02 -1.55
C LYS A 151 36.95 -33.89 -0.89
N LYS A 152 36.81 -35.22 -1.01
CA LYS A 152 37.83 -36.18 -0.54
C LYS A 152 39.18 -35.74 -1.12
N PRO A 153 40.23 -35.59 -0.29
CA PRO A 153 41.54 -35.19 -0.78
C PRO A 153 42.03 -36.22 -1.81
N PRO A 154 42.77 -35.78 -2.85
CA PRO A 154 43.26 -36.67 -3.87
C PRO A 154 44.14 -37.76 -3.24
N SER A 155 43.73 -39.01 -3.48
CA SER A 155 44.48 -40.21 -3.10
C SER A 155 45.90 -40.11 -3.68
N LYS A 156 46.90 -40.02 -2.79
CA LYS A 156 48.32 -40.07 -3.16
C LYS A 156 48.61 -41.43 -3.78
N THR A 157 48.85 -41.47 -5.08
CA THR A 157 49.36 -42.63 -5.78
C THR A 157 50.80 -42.89 -5.30
N MET A 158 51.05 -44.03 -4.65
CA MET A 158 52.38 -44.40 -4.17
C MET A 158 53.37 -44.58 -5.34
N PRO A 159 54.64 -44.15 -5.21
CA PRO A 159 55.66 -44.38 -6.24
C PRO A 159 56.07 -45.85 -6.29
N LYS A 160 56.07 -46.45 -7.48
CA LYS A 160 56.57 -47.80 -7.72
C LYS A 160 58.07 -47.88 -7.43
N THR A 161 58.45 -48.72 -6.48
CA THR A 161 59.83 -49.03 -6.09
C THR A 161 60.60 -49.64 -7.27
N ARG A 162 61.64 -48.95 -7.75
CA ARG A 162 62.51 -49.36 -8.85
C ARG A 162 63.52 -50.40 -8.34
N ARG A 163 63.36 -51.68 -8.74
CA ARG A 163 64.31 -52.77 -8.44
C ARG A 163 65.71 -52.42 -8.95
N LYS A 164 66.71 -52.40 -8.05
CA LYS A 164 68.14 -52.35 -8.39
C LYS A 164 68.54 -53.69 -9.02
N ARG A 165 69.08 -53.66 -10.24
CA ARG A 165 69.80 -54.79 -10.86
C ARG A 165 71.17 -54.90 -10.19
N ILE A 166 71.49 -56.10 -9.69
CA ILE A 166 72.83 -56.49 -9.25
C ILE A 166 73.57 -57.00 -10.50
N PRO A 167 74.79 -56.54 -10.83
CA PRO A 167 75.60 -57.14 -11.87
C PRO A 167 76.29 -58.42 -11.34
N LYS A 168 76.34 -59.47 -12.18
CA LYS A 168 77.11 -60.69 -11.92
C LYS A 168 78.61 -60.43 -12.15
N PRO A 169 79.51 -60.97 -11.30
CA PRO A 169 80.93 -61.01 -11.59
C PRO A 169 81.27 -62.15 -12.56
N THR A 170 82.37 -61.92 -13.28
CA THR A 170 83.08 -62.75 -14.28
C THR A 170 83.30 -64.20 -13.90
#